data_AF-A0A497GRB7-F1
#
_entry.id   AF-A0A497GRB7-F1
#
_cell.length_a   1.000
_cell.length_b   1.000
_cell.length_c   1.000
_cell.angle_alpha   90.00
_cell.angle_beta   90.00
_cell.angle_gamma   90.00
#
_symmetry.space_group_name_H-M   'P 1'
#
loop_
_entity.id
_entity.type
_entity.pdbx_description
1 polymer ?
#
loop_
_entity_poly.entity_id
_entity_poly.type
_entity_poly.pdbx_seq_one_letter_code
_entity_poly.pdbx_strand_id
1 'polypeptide(L)'
;MRRNVLAIVIAVLILAGAITYLYRGVIEEFFIPKPRVNVIGIIRIYGYIVSEQDLELYLASIDYARANESIVSIVLRIDSPGGYATMVEDIYYSLKELSKEKPVVAVVEGMAASGGYYVALAADRIIAVPTSFIGSIGVIGYLPPIVIPSEGIIETGPYKHAGFSLKKFPFLIRRALDNFVQAILENRADKLKASIDDLIQGEVYLGRDALDMGLIDDIGSLEKGIELAAELAEVEVYVVEDITERVREHLDITPYGWSLWQNNTLLSFSILRKVNHKPLEPLYLFPIYLNDSSTLELSPLLQGSPYYPIYPIAPPAKGKVNVKGAVLIDSSHRNMYEPALLSTFLGKLVEHGMKVYIVTADMNLTRLILDRPRALIVINPGIDYSPREVKAIINYVKAGGILILVYDPAFTYVKPMNQLAQWFGMYFTNSYLYNLRLHYGVYKYIYVDNFKEHILTKGLRRLLMLTATCIYTNGTLLALTDEDTISSFTEKQGVYGVIAINGSVLAIGDLAFLLDPFIVLEDNEAFASNVVEWILSTANYTKP
;
A
#
# COMPACT_ATOMS: atom_id res chain seq x y z
N MET A 1 -55.65 -47.96 -78.43
CA MET A 1 -55.70 -47.87 -76.94
C MET A 1 -54.46 -48.42 -76.23
N ARG A 2 -53.91 -49.60 -76.56
CA ARG A 2 -52.81 -50.23 -75.78
C ARG A 2 -51.47 -49.46 -75.73
N ARG A 3 -51.08 -48.72 -76.79
CA ARG A 3 -49.82 -47.95 -76.81
C ARG A 3 -49.80 -46.75 -75.86
N ASN A 4 -50.94 -46.08 -75.68
CA ASN A 4 -51.03 -44.89 -74.83
C ASN A 4 -51.00 -45.26 -73.34
N VAL A 5 -51.53 -46.42 -72.98
CA VAL A 5 -51.48 -46.93 -71.60
C VAL A 5 -50.04 -47.25 -71.19
N LEU A 6 -49.24 -47.86 -72.06
CA LEU A 6 -47.84 -48.18 -71.76
C LEU A 6 -46.97 -46.92 -71.57
N ALA A 7 -47.19 -45.88 -72.38
CA ALA A 7 -46.48 -44.61 -72.25
C ALA A 7 -46.81 -43.90 -70.93
N ILE A 8 -48.08 -43.95 -70.50
CA ILE A 8 -48.51 -43.40 -69.20
C ILE A 8 -47.87 -44.16 -68.05
N VAL A 9 -47.81 -45.49 -68.10
CA VAL A 9 -47.18 -46.30 -67.05
C VAL A 9 -45.69 -46.00 -66.93
N ILE A 10 -44.98 -45.88 -68.06
CA ILE A 10 -43.54 -45.53 -68.05
C ILE A 10 -43.33 -44.11 -67.49
N ALA A 11 -44.17 -43.14 -67.89
CA ALA A 11 -44.09 -41.78 -67.35
C ALA A 11 -44.33 -41.74 -65.84
N VAL A 12 -45.31 -42.51 -65.33
CA VAL A 12 -45.59 -42.62 -63.90
C VAL A 12 -44.41 -43.27 -63.15
N LEU A 13 -43.77 -44.31 -63.71
CA LEU A 13 -42.61 -44.95 -63.10
C LEU A 13 -41.39 -44.02 -63.06
N ILE A 14 -41.14 -43.26 -64.13
CA ILE A 14 -40.05 -42.26 -64.16
C ILE A 14 -40.34 -41.14 -63.15
N LEU A 15 -41.59 -40.66 -63.08
CA LEU A 15 -41.99 -39.62 -62.13
C LEU A 15 -41.87 -40.13 -60.68
N ALA A 16 -42.30 -41.38 -60.41
CA ALA A 16 -42.14 -42.02 -59.11
C ALA A 16 -40.65 -42.18 -58.75
N GLY A 17 -39.81 -42.59 -59.70
CA GLY A 17 -38.36 -42.68 -59.50
C GLY A 17 -37.72 -41.32 -59.19
N ALA A 18 -38.10 -40.28 -59.93
CA ALA A 18 -37.62 -38.91 -59.71
C ALA A 18 -38.08 -38.35 -58.36
N ILE A 19 -39.35 -38.58 -57.98
CA ILE A 19 -39.89 -38.20 -56.68
C ILE A 19 -39.14 -38.93 -55.56
N THR A 20 -38.87 -40.22 -55.72
CA THR A 20 -38.14 -41.01 -54.72
C THR A 20 -36.69 -40.53 -54.57
N TYR A 21 -36.02 -40.19 -55.68
CA TYR A 21 -34.66 -39.62 -55.66
C TYR A 21 -34.62 -38.24 -54.99
N LEU A 22 -35.58 -37.37 -55.30
CA LEU A 22 -35.74 -36.07 -54.65
C LEU A 22 -36.07 -36.21 -53.16
N TYR A 23 -36.97 -37.13 -52.79
CA TYR A 23 -37.28 -37.42 -51.39
C TYR A 23 -36.08 -37.97 -50.63
N ARG A 24 -35.23 -38.78 -51.27
CA ARG A 24 -34.00 -39.28 -50.67
C ARG A 24 -33.00 -38.16 -50.39
N GLY A 25 -32.79 -37.24 -51.33
CA GLY A 25 -31.93 -36.07 -51.12
C GLY A 25 -32.43 -35.17 -50.00
N VAL A 26 -33.74 -34.94 -49.90
CA VAL A 26 -34.35 -34.13 -48.83
C VAL A 26 -34.29 -34.84 -47.47
N ILE A 27 -34.46 -36.17 -47.43
CA ILE A 27 -34.34 -36.93 -46.18
C ILE A 27 -32.89 -36.98 -45.70
N GLU A 28 -31.91 -37.17 -46.59
CA GLU A 28 -30.48 -37.17 -46.23
C GLU A 28 -30.03 -35.80 -45.69
N GLU A 29 -30.63 -34.69 -46.15
CA GLU A 29 -30.31 -33.33 -45.70
C GLU A 29 -31.01 -32.93 -44.38
N PHE A 30 -32.18 -33.51 -44.07
CA PHE A 30 -32.97 -33.17 -42.87
C PHE A 30 -32.93 -34.21 -41.73
N PHE A 31 -32.72 -35.50 -42.02
CA PHE A 31 -32.82 -36.58 -41.03
C PHE A 31 -31.48 -37.25 -40.68
N ILE A 32 -30.40 -36.96 -41.42
CA ILE A 32 -29.05 -37.30 -40.95
C ILE A 32 -28.58 -36.11 -40.11
N PRO A 33 -28.54 -36.22 -38.77
CA PRO A 33 -27.93 -35.17 -37.96
C PRO A 33 -26.51 -34.96 -38.48
N LYS A 34 -26.19 -33.75 -38.96
CA LYS A 34 -24.81 -33.40 -39.29
C LYS A 34 -23.97 -33.75 -38.07
N PRO A 35 -22.92 -34.57 -38.21
CA PRO A 35 -22.08 -34.91 -37.07
C PRO A 35 -21.61 -33.59 -36.44
N ARG A 36 -21.90 -33.39 -35.16
CA ARG A 36 -21.26 -32.31 -34.39
C ARG A 36 -19.77 -32.60 -34.47
N VAL A 37 -19.04 -31.75 -35.18
CA VAL A 37 -17.59 -31.90 -35.30
C VAL A 37 -17.02 -31.58 -33.92
N ASN A 38 -16.37 -32.56 -33.29
CA ASN A 38 -15.73 -32.35 -32.00
C ASN A 38 -14.63 -31.29 -32.16
N VAL A 39 -14.56 -30.36 -31.21
CA VAL A 39 -13.60 -29.27 -31.22
C VAL A 39 -12.69 -29.41 -30.02
N ILE A 40 -11.38 -29.34 -30.27
CA ILE A 40 -10.37 -29.11 -29.22
C ILE A 40 -10.10 -27.61 -29.18
N GLY A 41 -10.46 -26.99 -28.06
CA GLY A 41 -10.33 -25.57 -27.86
C GLY A 41 -8.95 -25.17 -27.35
N ILE A 42 -8.30 -24.20 -27.97
CA ILE A 42 -7.07 -23.59 -27.46
C ILE A 42 -7.43 -22.30 -26.72
N ILE A 43 -7.08 -22.24 -25.44
CA ILE A 43 -7.09 -21.00 -24.65
C ILE A 43 -5.63 -20.58 -24.44
N ARG A 44 -5.30 -19.34 -24.82
CA ARG A 44 -3.94 -18.79 -24.71
C ARG A 44 -3.82 -17.91 -23.49
N ILE A 45 -2.86 -18.20 -22.61
CA ILE A 45 -2.47 -17.33 -21.48
C ILE A 45 -1.10 -16.76 -21.79
N TYR A 46 -1.08 -15.54 -22.34
CA TYR A 46 0.14 -14.93 -22.90
C TYR A 46 0.44 -13.59 -22.24
N GLY A 47 1.70 -13.41 -21.86
CA GLY A 47 2.19 -12.17 -21.27
C GLY A 47 1.65 -11.93 -19.86
N TYR A 48 1.62 -10.66 -19.48
CA TYR A 48 1.24 -10.25 -18.12
C TYR A 48 -0.26 -10.39 -17.89
N ILE A 49 -0.65 -10.75 -16.66
CA ILE A 49 -2.04 -10.76 -16.19
C ILE A 49 -2.24 -9.56 -15.26
N VAL A 50 -2.34 -8.35 -15.83
CA VAL A 50 -2.20 -7.09 -15.06
C VAL A 50 -3.33 -6.08 -15.25
N SER A 51 -4.22 -6.27 -16.23
CA SER A 51 -5.36 -5.38 -16.46
C SER A 51 -6.70 -6.10 -16.42
N GLU A 52 -7.78 -5.34 -16.25
CA GLU A 52 -9.14 -5.88 -16.30
C GLU A 52 -9.47 -6.49 -17.66
N GLN A 53 -8.92 -5.95 -18.76
CA GLN A 53 -9.07 -6.51 -20.10
C GLN A 53 -8.38 -7.87 -20.24
N ASP A 54 -7.24 -8.08 -19.56
CA ASP A 54 -6.59 -9.40 -19.54
C ASP A 54 -7.53 -10.41 -18.85
N LEU A 55 -8.06 -10.05 -17.68
CA LEU A 55 -8.98 -10.88 -16.91
C LEU A 55 -10.27 -11.19 -17.69
N GLU A 56 -10.90 -10.16 -18.28
CA GLU A 56 -12.14 -10.29 -19.06
C GLU A 56 -11.97 -11.25 -20.24
N LEU A 57 -10.86 -11.13 -20.98
CA LEU A 57 -10.58 -12.00 -22.12
C LEU A 57 -10.48 -13.48 -21.68
N TYR A 58 -9.75 -13.75 -20.60
CA TYR A 58 -9.53 -15.12 -20.14
C TYR A 58 -10.81 -15.73 -19.56
N LEU A 59 -11.57 -14.98 -18.73
CA LEU A 59 -12.84 -15.45 -18.19
C LEU A 59 -13.87 -15.70 -19.30
N ALA A 60 -14.02 -14.77 -20.25
CA ALA A 60 -14.93 -14.94 -21.38
C ALA A 60 -14.53 -16.14 -22.28
N SER A 61 -13.23 -16.39 -22.44
CA SER A 61 -12.73 -17.58 -23.15
C SER A 61 -13.11 -18.88 -22.43
N ILE A 62 -12.97 -18.90 -21.10
CA ILE A 62 -13.34 -20.05 -20.26
C ILE A 62 -14.85 -20.29 -20.31
N ASP A 63 -15.66 -19.23 -20.20
CA ASP A 63 -17.12 -19.32 -20.25
C ASP A 63 -17.62 -19.77 -21.63
N TYR A 64 -17.02 -19.25 -22.71
CA TYR A 64 -17.31 -19.71 -24.07
C TYR A 64 -17.00 -21.21 -24.23
N ALA A 65 -15.82 -21.62 -23.75
CA ALA A 65 -15.40 -23.01 -23.78
C ALA A 65 -16.37 -23.91 -23.01
N ARG A 66 -16.81 -23.48 -21.82
CA ARG A 66 -17.74 -24.22 -20.97
C ARG A 66 -19.12 -24.37 -21.63
N ALA A 67 -19.69 -23.27 -22.12
CA ALA A 67 -21.04 -23.22 -22.67
C ALA A 67 -21.18 -23.91 -24.04
N ASN A 68 -20.09 -24.06 -24.82
CA ASN A 68 -20.14 -24.65 -26.15
C ASN A 68 -19.95 -26.18 -26.10
N GLU A 69 -21.05 -26.93 -26.28
CA GLU A 69 -21.05 -28.40 -26.29
C GLU A 69 -20.20 -29.04 -27.40
N SER A 70 -19.85 -28.30 -28.46
CA SER A 70 -18.98 -28.82 -29.52
C SER A 70 -17.52 -28.88 -29.08
N ILE A 71 -17.14 -28.07 -28.09
CA ILE A 71 -15.81 -28.10 -27.49
C ILE A 71 -15.78 -29.24 -26.47
N VAL A 72 -14.99 -30.27 -26.76
CA VAL A 72 -14.94 -31.51 -25.96
C VAL A 72 -13.73 -31.57 -25.01
N SER A 73 -12.66 -30.85 -25.33
CA SER A 73 -11.48 -30.68 -24.46
C SER A 73 -10.75 -29.39 -24.76
N ILE A 74 -9.85 -29.02 -23.84
CA ILE A 74 -9.13 -27.75 -23.85
C ILE A 74 -7.63 -27.99 -23.80
N VAL A 75 -6.91 -27.23 -24.63
CA VAL A 75 -5.47 -27.04 -24.52
C VAL A 75 -5.21 -25.62 -24.03
N LEU A 76 -4.66 -25.52 -22.82
CA LEU A 76 -4.25 -24.25 -22.23
C LEU A 76 -2.80 -23.96 -22.63
N ARG A 77 -2.60 -23.08 -23.61
CA ARG A 77 -1.28 -22.73 -24.14
C ARG A 77 -0.70 -21.55 -23.35
N ILE A 78 0.40 -21.75 -22.64
CA ILE A 78 0.93 -20.81 -21.66
C ILE A 78 2.32 -20.28 -22.07
N ASP A 79 2.42 -18.94 -22.08
CA ASP A 79 3.68 -18.20 -22.10
C ASP A 79 3.52 -16.91 -21.28
N SER A 80 3.62 -17.05 -19.95
CA SER A 80 3.30 -15.99 -18.99
C SER A 80 4.25 -15.95 -17.79
N PRO A 81 4.74 -14.75 -17.41
CA PRO A 81 5.45 -14.51 -16.15
C PRO A 81 4.51 -14.29 -14.95
N GLY A 82 3.18 -14.33 -15.15
CA GLY A 82 2.17 -14.07 -14.13
C GLY A 82 1.67 -12.62 -14.07
N GLY A 83 1.22 -12.19 -12.89
CA GLY A 83 0.51 -10.91 -12.73
C GLY A 83 -0.07 -10.66 -11.33
N TYR A 84 -1.20 -9.95 -11.24
CA TYR A 84 -1.89 -9.70 -9.96
C TYR A 84 -2.44 -11.00 -9.38
N ALA A 85 -2.16 -11.25 -8.09
CA ALA A 85 -2.52 -12.52 -7.43
C ALA A 85 -4.02 -12.82 -7.52
N THR A 86 -4.87 -11.81 -7.31
CA THR A 86 -6.33 -11.94 -7.39
C THR A 86 -6.83 -12.32 -8.79
N MET A 87 -6.33 -11.66 -9.83
CA MET A 87 -6.67 -11.98 -11.23
C MET A 87 -6.22 -13.40 -11.61
N VAL A 88 -5.03 -13.80 -11.16
CA VAL A 88 -4.50 -15.15 -11.36
C VAL A 88 -5.39 -16.18 -10.66
N GLU A 89 -5.78 -15.94 -9.42
CA GLU A 89 -6.67 -16.84 -8.65
C GLU A 89 -8.05 -16.95 -9.29
N ASP A 90 -8.63 -15.86 -9.79
CA ASP A 90 -9.92 -15.86 -10.51
C ASP A 90 -9.89 -16.75 -11.77
N ILE A 91 -8.80 -16.65 -12.54
CA ILE A 91 -8.58 -17.48 -13.74
C ILE A 91 -8.37 -18.95 -13.32
N TYR A 92 -7.56 -19.20 -12.28
CA TYR A 92 -7.34 -20.55 -11.76
C TYR A 92 -8.63 -21.23 -11.32
N TYR A 93 -9.47 -20.56 -10.50
CA TYR A 93 -10.73 -21.15 -10.04
C TYR A 93 -11.69 -21.41 -11.21
N SER A 94 -11.78 -20.49 -12.18
CA SER A 94 -12.63 -20.67 -13.36
C SER A 94 -12.17 -21.85 -14.23
N LEU A 95 -10.86 -22.00 -14.46
CA LEU A 95 -10.29 -23.15 -15.16
C LEU A 95 -10.48 -24.45 -14.37
N LYS A 96 -10.41 -24.39 -13.04
CA LYS A 96 -10.61 -25.57 -12.19
C LYS A 96 -12.05 -26.07 -12.22
N GLU A 97 -13.03 -25.18 -12.36
CA GLU A 97 -14.42 -25.58 -12.61
C GLU A 97 -14.59 -26.14 -14.04
N LEU A 98 -13.93 -25.55 -15.04
CA LEU A 98 -13.94 -26.07 -16.41
C LEU A 98 -13.35 -27.49 -16.47
N SER A 99 -12.25 -27.76 -15.75
CA SER A 99 -11.56 -29.06 -15.77
C SER A 99 -12.40 -30.20 -15.17
N LYS A 100 -13.41 -29.88 -14.35
CA LYS A 100 -14.38 -30.87 -13.86
C LYS A 100 -15.37 -31.31 -14.92
N GLU A 101 -15.57 -30.51 -15.97
CA GLU A 101 -16.55 -30.75 -17.03
C GLU A 101 -15.89 -31.25 -18.32
N LYS A 102 -14.70 -30.73 -18.65
CA LYS A 102 -13.98 -31.00 -19.89
C LYS A 102 -12.49 -31.18 -19.60
N PRO A 103 -11.83 -32.20 -20.18
CA PRO A 103 -10.39 -32.37 -19.98
C PRO A 103 -9.59 -31.13 -20.38
N VAL A 104 -8.65 -30.73 -19.53
CA VAL A 104 -7.75 -29.58 -19.76
C VAL A 104 -6.29 -30.04 -19.73
N VAL A 105 -5.57 -29.78 -20.82
CA VAL A 105 -4.13 -30.01 -20.93
C VAL A 105 -3.40 -28.68 -21.02
N ALA A 106 -2.57 -28.34 -20.04
CA ALA A 106 -1.68 -27.19 -20.10
C ALA A 106 -0.41 -27.52 -20.88
N VAL A 107 -0.03 -26.64 -21.81
CA VAL A 107 1.19 -26.73 -22.62
C VAL A 107 2.01 -25.46 -22.46
N VAL A 108 3.23 -25.59 -21.97
CA VAL A 108 4.14 -24.45 -21.75
C VAL A 108 5.20 -24.37 -22.85
N GLU A 109 5.10 -23.35 -23.71
CA GLU A 109 5.99 -23.16 -24.87
C GLU A 109 7.04 -22.05 -24.71
N GLY A 110 7.02 -21.34 -23.59
CA GLY A 110 8.05 -20.37 -23.22
C GLY A 110 8.24 -20.33 -21.72
N MET A 111 7.25 -19.80 -21.01
CA MET A 111 7.29 -19.73 -19.55
C MET A 111 5.92 -19.97 -18.92
N ALA A 112 5.91 -20.70 -17.81
CA ALA A 112 4.83 -20.70 -16.84
C ALA A 112 5.49 -20.41 -15.48
N ALA A 113 5.68 -19.13 -15.18
CA ALA A 113 6.34 -18.66 -13.97
C ALA A 113 5.36 -17.88 -13.10
N SER A 114 5.48 -18.06 -11.79
CA SER A 114 4.65 -17.42 -10.77
C SER A 114 3.17 -17.60 -11.09
N GLY A 115 2.41 -16.54 -11.38
CA GLY A 115 1.00 -16.64 -11.75
C GLY A 115 0.74 -17.49 -13.00
N GLY A 116 1.67 -17.54 -13.96
CA GLY A 116 1.56 -18.43 -15.12
C GLY A 116 1.59 -19.91 -14.72
N TYR A 117 2.44 -20.29 -13.74
CA TYR A 117 2.43 -21.64 -13.18
C TYR A 117 1.18 -21.89 -12.34
N TYR A 118 0.75 -20.90 -11.56
CA TYR A 118 -0.48 -21.00 -10.75
C TYR A 118 -1.68 -21.36 -11.64
N VAL A 119 -1.86 -20.66 -12.75
CA VAL A 119 -2.93 -20.95 -13.73
C VAL A 119 -2.78 -22.36 -14.31
N ALA A 120 -1.56 -22.80 -14.61
CA ALA A 120 -1.30 -24.15 -15.13
C ALA A 120 -1.74 -25.27 -14.17
N LEU A 121 -1.72 -25.04 -12.85
CA LEU A 121 -2.15 -26.01 -11.84
C LEU A 121 -3.63 -26.39 -11.94
N ALA A 122 -4.46 -25.59 -12.62
CA ALA A 122 -5.86 -25.91 -12.84
C ALA A 122 -6.07 -27.07 -13.84
N ALA A 123 -5.08 -27.37 -14.69
CA ALA A 123 -5.18 -28.39 -15.72
C ALA A 123 -5.03 -29.82 -15.16
N ASP A 124 -5.62 -30.80 -15.84
CA ASP A 124 -5.53 -32.22 -15.48
C ASP A 124 -4.12 -32.79 -15.79
N ARG A 125 -3.49 -32.24 -16.83
CA ARG A 125 -2.13 -32.55 -17.26
C ARG A 125 -1.38 -31.28 -17.62
N ILE A 126 -0.13 -31.16 -17.19
CA ILE A 126 0.79 -30.08 -17.54
C ILE A 126 1.96 -30.69 -18.31
N ILE A 127 2.20 -30.21 -19.53
CA ILE A 127 3.39 -30.56 -20.31
C ILE A 127 4.17 -29.29 -20.68
N ALA A 128 5.47 -29.44 -20.90
CA ALA A 128 6.31 -28.32 -21.29
C ALA A 128 7.35 -28.70 -22.34
N VAL A 129 7.75 -27.72 -23.15
CA VAL A 129 8.97 -27.84 -23.98
C VAL A 129 10.19 -27.95 -23.02
N PRO A 130 11.23 -28.75 -23.33
CA PRO A 130 12.30 -29.04 -22.36
C PRO A 130 13.01 -27.82 -21.78
N THR A 131 13.11 -26.75 -22.58
CA THR A 131 13.79 -25.49 -22.22
C THR A 131 12.83 -24.39 -21.78
N SER A 132 11.54 -24.68 -21.61
CA SER A 132 10.58 -23.74 -21.03
C SER A 132 10.94 -23.46 -19.57
N PHE A 133 10.60 -22.27 -19.10
CA PHE A 133 10.79 -21.88 -17.71
C PHE A 133 9.54 -22.17 -16.88
N ILE A 134 9.68 -22.98 -15.83
CA ILE A 134 8.59 -23.36 -14.93
C ILE A 134 8.95 -22.95 -13.49
N GLY A 135 7.97 -22.61 -12.67
CA GLY A 135 8.19 -22.35 -11.25
C GLY A 135 8.05 -20.87 -10.92
N SER A 136 9.08 -20.23 -10.36
CA SER A 136 8.97 -18.92 -9.71
C SER A 136 7.82 -18.91 -8.67
N ILE A 137 7.73 -19.99 -7.88
CA ILE A 137 6.70 -20.17 -6.85
C ILE A 137 7.03 -19.21 -5.72
N GLY A 138 6.32 -18.08 -5.70
CA GLY A 138 6.67 -16.94 -4.87
C GLY A 138 5.68 -15.81 -5.03
N VAL A 139 5.73 -14.89 -4.06
CA VAL A 139 4.86 -13.72 -4.02
C VAL A 139 5.72 -12.51 -3.71
N ILE A 140 5.51 -11.45 -4.46
CA ILE A 140 6.09 -10.15 -4.16
C ILE A 140 4.98 -9.19 -3.73
N GLY A 141 5.32 -8.34 -2.77
CA GLY A 141 4.41 -7.33 -2.26
C GLY A 141 5.19 -6.11 -1.79
N TYR A 142 4.53 -4.96 -1.84
CA TYR A 142 5.14 -3.68 -1.55
C TYR A 142 4.72 -3.21 -0.17
N LEU A 143 5.71 -2.85 0.65
CA LEU A 143 5.44 -2.36 1.99
C LEU A 143 4.50 -1.15 1.95
N PRO A 144 3.53 -1.07 2.87
CA PRO A 144 2.71 0.12 3.01
C PRO A 144 3.59 1.34 3.36
N PRO A 145 3.18 2.56 3.01
CA PRO A 145 3.95 3.75 3.34
C PRO A 145 3.91 4.04 4.84
N ILE A 146 4.94 4.73 5.34
CA ILE A 146 4.88 5.37 6.66
C ILE A 146 3.97 6.60 6.53
N VAL A 147 3.00 6.72 7.44
CA VAL A 147 2.06 7.84 7.46
C VAL A 147 2.52 8.87 8.49
N ILE A 148 2.70 10.11 8.05
CA ILE A 148 2.92 11.25 8.94
C ILE A 148 1.55 11.76 9.37
N PRO A 149 1.32 11.97 10.68
CA PRO A 149 0.02 12.39 11.18
C PRO A 149 -0.31 13.81 10.71
N SER A 150 -1.60 14.14 10.65
CA SER A 150 -2.12 15.49 10.48
C SER A 150 -3.27 15.74 11.44
N GLU A 151 -3.49 17.00 11.81
CA GLU A 151 -4.69 17.48 12.52
C GLU A 151 -5.84 17.82 11.55
N GLY A 152 -5.56 17.90 10.24
CA GLY A 152 -6.56 18.18 9.21
C GLY A 152 -7.34 16.96 8.73
N ILE A 153 -6.81 15.75 8.97
CA ILE A 153 -7.45 14.47 8.62
C ILE A 153 -7.66 13.68 9.92
N ILE A 154 -8.91 13.30 10.16
CA ILE A 154 -9.31 12.52 11.33
C ILE A 154 -9.64 11.10 10.90
N GLU A 155 -8.83 10.14 11.36
CA GLU A 155 -9.09 8.72 11.17
C GLU A 155 -9.67 8.07 12.42
N THR A 156 -10.45 7.01 12.22
CA THR A 156 -10.99 6.19 13.31
C THR A 156 -10.03 5.08 13.76
N GLY A 157 -8.84 4.97 13.16
CA GLY A 157 -7.83 4.01 13.60
C GLY A 157 -6.47 4.14 12.88
N PRO A 158 -5.39 3.62 13.49
CA PRO A 158 -4.00 3.86 13.07
C PRO A 158 -3.65 3.32 11.68
N TYR A 159 -4.33 2.26 11.23
CA TYR A 159 -4.09 1.64 9.93
C TYR A 159 -5.10 2.06 8.86
N LYS A 160 -6.04 2.97 9.17
CA LYS A 160 -7.11 3.36 8.24
C LYS A 160 -6.56 4.01 6.98
N HIS A 161 -5.50 4.82 7.11
CA HIS A 161 -4.87 5.51 6.00
C HIS A 161 -3.83 4.63 5.27
N ALA A 162 -2.98 3.93 6.02
CA ALA A 162 -1.94 3.06 5.45
C ALA A 162 -2.49 1.76 4.85
N GLY A 163 -3.70 1.34 5.27
CA GLY A 163 -4.31 0.05 4.93
C GLY A 163 -3.78 -1.13 5.74
N PHE A 164 -2.51 -1.08 6.14
CA PHE A 164 -1.81 -2.21 6.77
C PHE A 164 -0.86 -1.77 7.88
N SER A 165 -0.59 -2.68 8.83
CA SER A 165 0.56 -2.55 9.74
C SER A 165 1.83 -2.96 9.01
N LEU A 166 2.88 -2.16 9.13
CA LEU A 166 4.21 -2.46 8.57
C LEU A 166 4.78 -3.76 9.12
N LYS A 167 4.56 -4.04 10.41
CA LYS A 167 5.01 -5.29 11.05
C LYS A 167 4.23 -6.51 10.62
N LYS A 168 2.93 -6.35 10.34
CA LYS A 168 2.05 -7.46 9.95
C LYS A 168 2.08 -7.75 8.46
N PHE A 169 2.46 -6.78 7.63
CA PHE A 169 2.45 -6.90 6.18
C PHE A 169 3.27 -8.08 5.64
N PRO A 170 4.50 -8.39 6.13
CA PRO A 170 5.25 -9.57 5.69
C PRO A 170 4.47 -10.88 5.90
N PHE A 171 3.70 -10.99 6.98
CA PHE A 171 2.87 -12.17 7.24
C PHE A 171 1.66 -12.25 6.31
N LEU A 172 1.16 -11.13 5.79
CA LEU A 172 0.12 -11.13 4.76
C LEU A 172 0.67 -11.65 3.43
N ILE A 173 1.88 -11.23 3.05
CA ILE A 173 2.56 -11.77 1.87
C ILE A 173 2.86 -13.26 2.04
N ARG A 174 3.24 -13.69 3.26
CA ARG A 174 3.40 -15.11 3.56
C ARG A 174 2.09 -15.90 3.38
N ARG A 175 0.94 -15.38 3.81
CA ARG A 175 -0.35 -16.07 3.58
C ARG A 175 -0.69 -16.22 2.10
N ALA A 176 -0.38 -15.22 1.28
CA ALA A 176 -0.54 -15.34 -0.17
C ALA A 176 0.39 -16.44 -0.75
N LEU A 177 1.62 -16.57 -0.24
CA LEU A 177 2.49 -17.68 -0.60
C LEU A 177 1.90 -19.03 -0.17
N ASP A 178 1.33 -19.09 1.04
CA ASP A 178 0.70 -20.31 1.54
C ASP A 178 -0.51 -20.73 0.66
N ASN A 179 -1.27 -19.78 0.09
CA ASN A 179 -2.32 -20.07 -0.90
C ASN A 179 -1.75 -20.73 -2.17
N PHE A 180 -0.63 -20.22 -2.69
CA PHE A 180 0.04 -20.81 -3.86
C PHE A 180 0.55 -22.23 -3.54
N VAL A 181 1.16 -22.43 -2.37
CA VAL A 181 1.57 -23.76 -1.92
C VAL A 181 0.36 -24.70 -1.82
N GLN A 182 -0.76 -24.22 -1.30
CA GLN A 182 -1.98 -25.01 -1.20
C GLN A 182 -2.50 -25.44 -2.57
N ALA A 183 -2.50 -24.54 -3.57
CA ALA A 183 -2.86 -24.90 -4.94
C ALA A 183 -1.92 -25.96 -5.54
N ILE A 184 -0.63 -25.93 -5.23
CA ILE A 184 0.31 -26.99 -5.67
C ILE A 184 -0.04 -28.32 -5.01
N LEU A 185 -0.25 -28.33 -3.69
CA LEU A 185 -0.56 -29.55 -2.94
C LEU A 185 -1.88 -30.18 -3.41
N GLU A 186 -2.91 -29.37 -3.66
CA GLU A 186 -4.21 -29.86 -4.14
C GLU A 186 -4.13 -30.54 -5.51
N ASN A 187 -3.23 -30.09 -6.39
CA ASN A 187 -3.18 -30.56 -7.78
C ASN A 187 -2.03 -31.52 -8.07
N ARG A 188 -0.98 -31.55 -7.21
CA ARG A 188 0.27 -32.27 -7.52
C ARG A 188 0.88 -33.04 -6.34
N ALA A 189 0.24 -33.10 -5.15
CA ALA A 189 0.84 -33.75 -3.98
C ALA A 189 1.30 -35.20 -4.20
N ASP A 190 0.56 -35.97 -5.01
CA ASP A 190 0.88 -37.36 -5.36
C ASP A 190 2.03 -37.50 -6.36
N LYS A 191 2.32 -36.42 -7.11
CA LYS A 191 3.35 -36.37 -8.16
C LYS A 191 4.63 -35.66 -7.73
N LEU A 192 4.53 -34.82 -6.70
CA LEU A 192 5.60 -33.93 -6.27
C LEU A 192 6.76 -34.72 -5.66
N LYS A 193 7.97 -34.44 -6.16
CA LYS A 193 9.22 -35.06 -5.68
C LYS A 193 10.10 -34.07 -4.92
N ALA A 194 10.00 -32.78 -5.24
CA ALA A 194 10.68 -31.71 -4.52
C ALA A 194 10.01 -31.43 -3.17
N SER A 195 10.79 -30.95 -2.18
CA SER A 195 10.20 -30.50 -0.93
C SER A 195 9.54 -29.13 -1.10
N ILE A 196 8.54 -28.81 -0.28
CA ILE A 196 7.91 -27.48 -0.30
C ILE A 196 8.94 -26.38 0.01
N ASP A 197 9.90 -26.65 0.89
CA ASP A 197 10.97 -25.71 1.23
C ASP A 197 11.90 -25.39 0.04
N ASP A 198 12.07 -26.32 -0.90
CA ASP A 198 12.80 -26.08 -2.15
C ASP A 198 11.96 -25.22 -3.12
N LEU A 199 10.66 -25.51 -3.22
CA LEU A 199 9.76 -24.80 -4.13
C LEU A 199 9.60 -23.33 -3.78
N ILE A 200 9.43 -23.00 -2.50
CA ILE A 200 9.15 -21.63 -2.05
C ILE A 200 10.35 -20.70 -2.06
N GLN A 201 11.52 -21.16 -2.52
CA GLN A 201 12.69 -20.32 -2.75
C GLN A 201 12.50 -19.37 -3.94
N GLY A 202 11.46 -19.58 -4.76
CA GLY A 202 11.13 -18.73 -5.89
C GLY A 202 12.04 -18.94 -7.11
N GLU A 203 12.73 -20.08 -7.18
CA GLU A 203 13.57 -20.43 -8.32
C GLU A 203 12.75 -20.78 -9.56
N VAL A 204 13.38 -20.63 -10.72
CA VAL A 204 12.85 -21.05 -12.01
C VAL A 204 13.64 -22.27 -12.47
N TYR A 205 12.91 -23.26 -12.97
CA TYR A 205 13.43 -24.54 -13.41
C TYR A 205 13.21 -24.69 -14.92
N LEU A 206 14.12 -25.37 -15.61
CA LEU A 206 13.86 -25.78 -17.00
C LEU A 206 12.74 -26.83 -16.99
N GLY A 207 11.98 -26.95 -18.08
CA GLY A 207 10.90 -27.93 -18.20
C GLY A 207 11.33 -29.35 -17.86
N ARG A 208 12.57 -29.73 -18.23
CA ARG A 208 13.14 -31.03 -17.84
C ARG A 208 13.34 -31.18 -16.33
N ASP A 209 13.89 -30.17 -15.67
CA ASP A 209 14.09 -30.19 -14.22
C ASP A 209 12.74 -30.16 -13.49
N ALA A 210 11.78 -29.38 -14.00
CA ALA A 210 10.42 -29.32 -13.50
C ALA A 210 9.71 -30.69 -13.58
N LEU A 211 9.97 -31.49 -14.61
CA LEU A 211 9.47 -32.86 -14.70
C LEU A 211 10.11 -33.76 -13.62
N ASP A 212 11.43 -33.64 -13.44
CA ASP A 212 12.16 -34.41 -12.42
C ASP A 212 11.72 -34.05 -11.00
N MET A 213 11.27 -32.81 -10.77
CA MET A 213 10.69 -32.31 -9.51
C MET A 213 9.20 -32.65 -9.33
N GLY A 214 8.53 -33.11 -10.38
CA GLY A 214 7.09 -33.39 -10.37
C GLY A 214 6.20 -32.16 -10.52
N LEU A 215 6.74 -31.02 -10.96
CA LEU A 215 6.00 -29.78 -11.25
C LEU A 215 5.23 -29.82 -12.58
N ILE A 216 5.63 -30.69 -13.49
CA ILE A 216 4.89 -31.02 -14.73
C ILE A 216 4.79 -32.54 -14.90
N ASP A 217 3.96 -32.98 -15.83
CA ASP A 217 3.64 -34.39 -16.05
C ASP A 217 4.42 -35.01 -17.23
N ASP A 218 4.81 -34.22 -18.22
CA ASP A 218 5.56 -34.71 -19.37
C ASP A 218 6.27 -33.58 -20.15
N ILE A 219 7.15 -33.96 -21.05
CA ILE A 219 7.76 -33.08 -22.05
C ILE A 219 6.99 -33.17 -23.38
N GLY A 220 6.70 -32.03 -24.00
CA GLY A 220 5.99 -31.99 -25.27
C GLY A 220 5.77 -30.59 -25.85
N SER A 221 5.41 -30.56 -27.13
CA SER A 221 4.97 -29.35 -27.85
C SER A 221 3.43 -29.22 -27.84
N LEU A 222 2.93 -28.16 -28.45
CA LEU A 222 1.50 -27.96 -28.67
C LEU A 222 0.83 -29.13 -29.39
N GLU A 223 1.47 -29.75 -30.39
CA GLU A 223 0.92 -30.90 -31.10
C GLU A 223 0.65 -32.07 -30.15
N LYS A 224 1.62 -32.41 -29.29
CA LYS A 224 1.44 -33.45 -28.27
C LYS A 224 0.35 -33.08 -27.25
N GLY A 225 0.21 -31.80 -26.91
CA GLY A 225 -0.86 -31.34 -26.05
C GLY A 225 -2.25 -31.53 -26.66
N ILE A 226 -2.41 -31.25 -27.96
CA ILE A 226 -3.65 -31.48 -28.70
C ILE A 226 -3.95 -32.98 -28.80
N GLU A 227 -2.95 -33.82 -29.06
CA GLU A 227 -3.10 -35.28 -29.06
C GLU A 227 -3.56 -35.80 -27.70
N LEU A 228 -2.93 -35.36 -26.60
CA LEU A 228 -3.35 -35.72 -25.24
C LEU A 228 -4.77 -35.24 -24.92
N ALA A 229 -5.14 -34.03 -25.36
CA ALA A 229 -6.49 -33.51 -25.17
C ALA A 229 -7.54 -34.31 -25.97
N ALA A 230 -7.19 -34.81 -27.16
CA ALA A 230 -8.04 -35.70 -27.95
C ALA A 230 -8.20 -37.06 -27.28
N GLU A 231 -7.09 -37.62 -26.76
CA GLU A 231 -7.07 -38.89 -26.03
C GLU A 231 -7.94 -38.83 -24.77
N LEU A 232 -7.77 -37.80 -23.94
CA LEU A 232 -8.56 -37.62 -22.72
C LEU A 232 -10.06 -37.38 -23.00
N ALA A 233 -10.41 -36.86 -24.17
CA ALA A 233 -11.79 -36.69 -24.62
C ALA A 233 -12.35 -37.90 -25.38
N GLU A 234 -11.53 -38.93 -25.61
CA GLU A 234 -11.89 -40.13 -26.37
C GLU A 234 -12.39 -39.83 -27.80
N VAL A 235 -11.74 -38.89 -28.51
CA VAL A 235 -12.10 -38.48 -29.88
C VAL A 235 -10.98 -38.70 -30.89
N GLU A 236 -11.32 -39.25 -32.06
CA GLU A 236 -10.37 -39.46 -33.17
C GLU A 236 -10.48 -38.39 -34.27
N VAL A 237 -11.70 -37.90 -34.52
CA VAL A 237 -11.97 -36.87 -35.53
C VAL A 237 -12.39 -35.59 -34.83
N TYR A 238 -11.53 -34.59 -34.94
CA TYR A 238 -11.74 -33.28 -34.33
C TYR A 238 -11.18 -32.17 -35.21
N VAL A 239 -11.59 -30.95 -34.90
CA VAL A 239 -10.94 -29.73 -35.38
C VAL A 239 -10.37 -28.96 -34.20
N VAL A 240 -9.37 -28.14 -34.46
CA VAL A 240 -8.76 -27.30 -33.43
C VAL A 240 -9.26 -25.88 -33.63
N GLU A 241 -9.72 -25.25 -32.55
CA GLU A 241 -10.20 -23.87 -32.58
C GLU A 241 -9.47 -23.02 -31.55
N ASP A 242 -9.09 -21.82 -31.96
CA ASP A 242 -8.50 -20.80 -31.08
C ASP A 242 -9.60 -19.97 -30.41
N ILE A 243 -9.92 -20.33 -29.17
CA ILE A 243 -11.01 -19.71 -28.42
C ILE A 243 -10.65 -18.28 -28.04
N THR A 244 -9.42 -18.08 -27.57
CA THR A 244 -8.98 -16.76 -27.12
C THR A 244 -9.03 -15.75 -28.26
N GLU A 245 -8.56 -16.11 -29.45
CA GLU A 245 -8.63 -15.21 -30.60
C GLU A 245 -10.08 -14.95 -31.03
N ARG A 246 -10.93 -15.99 -31.07
CA ARG A 246 -12.35 -15.83 -31.39
C ARG A 246 -13.04 -14.86 -30.43
N VAL A 247 -12.84 -15.03 -29.13
CA VAL A 247 -13.47 -14.19 -28.10
C VAL A 247 -12.92 -12.77 -28.17
N ARG A 248 -11.61 -12.62 -28.36
CA ARG A 248 -10.95 -11.31 -28.53
C ARG A 248 -11.56 -10.52 -29.69
N GLU A 249 -11.71 -11.14 -30.85
CA GLU A 249 -12.33 -10.52 -32.03
C GLU A 249 -13.82 -10.22 -31.82
N HIS A 250 -14.55 -11.14 -31.17
CA HIS A 250 -15.98 -11.00 -30.97
C HIS A 250 -16.33 -9.88 -29.97
N LEU A 251 -15.54 -9.74 -28.90
CA LEU A 251 -15.75 -8.75 -27.84
C LEU A 251 -14.93 -7.47 -28.04
N ASP A 252 -14.11 -7.38 -29.09
CA ASP A 252 -13.20 -6.27 -29.37
C ASP A 252 -12.28 -5.92 -28.18
N ILE A 253 -11.78 -6.97 -27.49
CA ILE A 253 -10.92 -6.81 -26.32
C ILE A 253 -9.46 -6.65 -26.75
N THR A 254 -8.79 -5.62 -26.23
CA THR A 254 -7.33 -5.46 -26.36
C THR A 254 -6.67 -5.74 -25.00
N PRO A 255 -6.15 -6.96 -24.76
CA PRO A 255 -5.50 -7.30 -23.49
C PRO A 255 -4.20 -6.50 -23.33
N TYR A 256 -4.18 -5.64 -22.32
CA TYR A 256 -3.12 -4.67 -22.15
C TYR A 256 -1.82 -5.33 -21.68
N GLY A 257 -1.91 -6.34 -20.80
CA GLY A 257 -0.77 -7.11 -20.35
C GLY A 257 -0.09 -7.88 -21.48
N TRP A 258 -0.88 -8.47 -22.39
CA TRP A 258 -0.34 -9.09 -23.61
C TRP A 258 0.33 -8.06 -24.52
N SER A 259 -0.26 -6.88 -24.68
CA SER A 259 0.29 -5.79 -25.50
C SER A 259 1.63 -5.28 -24.97
N LEU A 260 1.75 -5.10 -23.65
CA LEU A 260 3.02 -4.74 -23.00
C LEU A 260 4.09 -5.82 -23.19
N TRP A 261 3.69 -7.09 -23.08
CA TRP A 261 4.57 -8.23 -23.27
C TRP A 261 5.15 -8.28 -24.69
N GLN A 262 4.30 -8.18 -25.72
CA GLN A 262 4.72 -8.16 -27.13
C GLN A 262 5.68 -7.01 -27.44
N ASN A 263 5.53 -5.88 -26.74
CA ASN A 263 6.39 -4.72 -26.89
C ASN A 263 7.67 -4.78 -26.03
N ASN A 264 8.00 -5.92 -25.41
CA ASN A 264 9.14 -6.11 -24.50
C ASN A 264 9.19 -5.06 -23.36
N THR A 265 8.02 -4.62 -22.89
CA THR A 265 7.95 -3.60 -21.84
C THR A 265 8.16 -4.23 -20.47
N LEU A 266 9.19 -3.79 -19.76
CA LEU A 266 9.35 -4.09 -18.33
C LEU A 266 8.33 -3.27 -17.52
N LEU A 267 7.71 -3.92 -16.54
CA LEU A 267 6.68 -3.30 -15.70
C LEU A 267 7.32 -2.39 -14.66
N SER A 268 6.88 -1.14 -14.58
CA SER A 268 7.21 -0.21 -13.49
C SER A 268 5.98 0.02 -12.60
N PHE A 269 6.18 0.57 -11.40
CA PHE A 269 5.05 0.97 -10.54
C PHE A 269 4.07 1.92 -11.23
N SER A 270 4.60 2.85 -12.00
CA SER A 270 3.79 3.82 -12.73
C SER A 270 2.92 3.14 -13.79
N ILE A 271 3.40 2.05 -14.40
CA ILE A 271 2.61 1.25 -15.34
C ILE A 271 1.56 0.46 -14.57
N LEU A 272 1.96 -0.31 -13.54
CA LEU A 272 1.06 -1.12 -12.72
C LEU A 272 -0.14 -0.30 -12.16
N ARG A 273 0.12 0.91 -11.65
CA ARG A 273 -0.94 1.84 -11.17
C ARG A 273 -1.84 2.41 -12.27
N LYS A 274 -1.33 2.52 -13.51
CA LYS A 274 -2.12 3.03 -14.64
C LYS A 274 -3.05 1.96 -15.20
N VAL A 275 -2.58 0.71 -15.21
CA VAL A 275 -3.29 -0.42 -15.84
C VAL A 275 -4.27 -1.10 -14.90
N ASN A 276 -4.02 -1.03 -13.59
CA ASN A 276 -4.94 -1.47 -12.57
C ASN A 276 -5.24 -0.31 -11.63
N HIS A 277 -6.49 0.13 -11.64
CA HIS A 277 -6.97 1.27 -10.85
C HIS A 277 -7.15 0.94 -9.35
N LYS A 278 -7.00 -0.32 -8.96
CA LYS A 278 -7.07 -0.76 -7.56
C LYS A 278 -5.74 -0.47 -6.83
N PRO A 279 -5.74 -0.41 -5.48
CA PRO A 279 -4.49 -0.38 -4.72
C PRO A 279 -3.56 -1.52 -5.15
N LEU A 280 -2.24 -1.32 -5.14
CA LEU A 280 -1.29 -2.36 -5.51
C LEU A 280 -1.47 -3.60 -4.62
N GLU A 281 -2.03 -4.66 -5.20
CA GLU A 281 -2.26 -5.96 -4.57
C GLU A 281 -0.99 -6.84 -4.63
N PRO A 282 -0.92 -7.95 -3.86
CA PRO A 282 0.13 -8.95 -4.01
C PRO A 282 0.26 -9.40 -5.48
N LEU A 283 1.48 -9.65 -5.91
CA LEU A 283 1.77 -10.08 -7.28
C LEU A 283 2.34 -11.49 -7.25
N TYR A 284 1.74 -12.36 -8.07
CA TYR A 284 2.37 -13.59 -8.53
C TYR A 284 3.04 -13.28 -9.86
N LEU A 285 4.11 -12.48 -9.82
CA LEU A 285 4.83 -12.01 -11.01
C LEU A 285 6.33 -12.33 -10.88
N PHE A 286 6.92 -12.84 -11.96
CA PHE A 286 8.35 -13.14 -11.99
C PHE A 286 9.20 -11.84 -11.98
N PRO A 287 10.06 -11.60 -10.95
CA PRO A 287 10.62 -10.27 -10.69
C PRO A 287 11.53 -9.68 -11.77
N ILE A 288 12.14 -10.49 -12.64
CA ILE A 288 13.03 -9.99 -13.71
C ILE A 288 12.29 -9.09 -14.72
N TYR A 289 10.96 -9.19 -14.76
CA TYR A 289 10.11 -8.36 -15.61
C TYR A 289 9.67 -7.05 -14.95
N LEU A 290 10.19 -6.74 -13.76
CA LEU A 290 10.02 -5.45 -13.10
C LEU A 290 11.20 -4.53 -13.39
N ASN A 291 10.91 -3.27 -13.69
CA ASN A 291 11.91 -2.20 -13.77
C ASN A 291 12.07 -1.53 -12.41
N ASP A 292 13.23 -1.76 -11.78
CA ASP A 292 13.61 -1.28 -10.44
C ASP A 292 13.94 0.24 -10.39
N SER A 293 13.98 0.93 -11.54
CA SER A 293 14.36 2.35 -11.58
C SER A 293 13.32 3.30 -10.95
N SER A 294 12.09 2.82 -10.73
CA SER A 294 11.13 3.50 -9.86
C SER A 294 11.31 2.94 -8.46
N THR A 295 12.34 3.41 -7.75
CA THR A 295 12.49 3.14 -6.32
C THR A 295 11.13 3.34 -5.66
N LEU A 296 10.69 2.38 -4.85
CA LEU A 296 9.76 2.67 -3.77
C LEU A 296 10.42 3.75 -2.94
N GLU A 297 10.21 5.01 -3.31
CA GLU A 297 10.27 6.03 -2.32
C GLU A 297 9.21 5.60 -1.31
N LEU A 298 9.68 5.05 -0.19
CA LEU A 298 9.00 5.06 1.10
C LEU A 298 8.82 6.52 1.55
N SER A 299 8.54 7.41 0.59
CA SER A 299 8.17 8.79 0.76
C SER A 299 6.94 8.73 1.63
N PRO A 300 7.02 9.31 2.83
CA PRO A 300 5.89 9.30 3.73
C PRO A 300 4.68 9.87 3.00
N LEU A 301 3.52 9.25 3.16
CA LEU A 301 2.29 9.91 2.78
C LEU A 301 2.12 11.06 3.77
N LEU A 302 2.45 12.26 3.33
CA LEU A 302 2.11 13.49 4.02
C LEU A 302 0.59 13.62 3.94
N GLN A 303 -0.07 13.35 5.05
CA GLN A 303 -1.43 13.84 5.25
C GLN A 303 -1.36 15.36 5.12
N GLY A 304 -2.19 15.93 4.24
CA GLY A 304 -2.04 17.31 3.77
C GLY A 304 -1.63 18.29 4.87
N SER A 305 -0.68 19.17 4.54
CA SER A 305 -0.28 20.28 5.41
C SER A 305 -1.53 20.93 5.98
N PRO A 306 -1.60 21.21 7.29
CA PRO A 306 -2.74 21.93 7.83
C PRO A 306 -2.89 23.20 7.00
N TYR A 307 -4.07 23.37 6.40
CA TYR A 307 -4.40 24.47 5.49
C TYR A 307 -4.56 25.74 6.33
N TYR A 308 -3.46 26.24 6.89
CA TYR A 308 -3.39 27.56 7.48
C TYR A 308 -2.82 28.48 6.41
N PRO A 309 -3.62 29.40 5.84
CA PRO A 309 -3.09 30.38 4.91
C PRO A 309 -1.99 31.16 5.63
N ILE A 310 -0.79 31.21 5.04
CA ILE A 310 0.30 32.04 5.53
C ILE A 310 -0.19 33.50 5.46
N TYR A 311 -0.68 34.04 6.57
CA TYR A 311 -1.00 35.45 6.65
C TYR A 311 0.31 36.25 6.57
N PRO A 312 0.37 37.34 5.77
CA PRO A 312 1.54 38.19 5.75
C PRO A 312 1.74 38.77 7.16
N ILE A 313 2.80 38.31 7.83
CA ILE A 313 3.24 38.85 9.11
C ILE A 313 3.56 40.33 8.87
N ALA A 314 3.08 41.20 9.76
CA ALA A 314 3.34 42.63 9.67
C ALA A 314 4.86 42.88 9.51
N PRO A 315 5.27 43.84 8.64
CA PRO A 315 6.68 44.14 8.47
C PRO A 315 7.32 44.54 9.82
N PRO A 316 8.62 44.26 10.02
CA PRO A 316 9.31 44.56 11.27
C PRO A 316 9.15 46.02 11.66
N ALA A 317 8.99 46.27 12.95
CA ALA A 317 9.20 47.61 13.49
C ALA A 317 10.65 48.04 13.23
N LYS A 318 10.88 49.03 12.37
CA LYS A 318 12.21 49.61 12.15
C LYS A 318 12.68 50.31 13.44
N GLY A 319 13.60 49.69 14.18
CA GLY A 319 14.21 50.27 15.38
C GLY A 319 14.93 49.26 16.26
N LYS A 320 15.78 49.71 17.21
CA LYS A 320 16.32 48.84 18.27
C LYS A 320 15.18 48.43 19.20
N VAL A 321 14.73 47.17 19.10
CA VAL A 321 13.71 46.61 20.01
C VAL A 321 14.41 46.18 21.30
N ASN A 322 14.04 46.79 22.43
CA ASN A 322 14.51 46.36 23.74
C ASN A 322 13.67 45.16 24.20
N VAL A 323 14.28 43.97 24.18
CA VAL A 323 13.62 42.70 24.54
C VAL A 323 13.92 42.27 25.98
N LYS A 324 14.55 43.13 26.79
CA LYS A 324 14.84 42.81 28.20
C LYS A 324 13.54 42.57 28.96
N GLY A 325 13.43 41.39 29.56
CA GLY A 325 12.24 40.97 30.31
C GLY A 325 11.05 40.52 29.43
N ALA A 326 11.20 40.49 28.11
CA ALA A 326 10.20 40.01 27.17
C ALA A 326 10.31 38.51 26.91
N VAL A 327 9.27 37.90 26.35
CA VAL A 327 9.26 36.54 25.82
C VAL A 327 9.40 36.60 24.31
N LEU A 328 10.36 35.87 23.76
CA LEU A 328 10.56 35.73 22.32
C LEU A 328 9.94 34.44 21.83
N ILE A 329 9.25 34.48 20.69
CA ILE A 329 8.75 33.31 19.97
C ILE A 329 9.47 33.27 18.63
N ASP A 330 10.19 32.20 18.36
CA ASP A 330 10.89 32.02 17.11
C ASP A 330 9.92 31.72 15.95
N SER A 331 10.03 32.53 14.90
CA SER A 331 9.37 32.36 13.62
C SER A 331 10.35 32.59 12.45
N SER A 332 11.66 32.70 12.73
CA SER A 332 12.67 32.97 11.71
C SER A 332 13.11 31.72 10.94
N HIS A 333 12.71 30.53 11.39
CA HIS A 333 13.14 29.24 10.86
C HIS A 333 12.00 28.47 10.17
N ARG A 334 11.09 29.19 9.49
CA ARG A 334 9.90 28.62 8.84
C ARG A 334 9.11 27.73 9.81
N ASN A 335 8.96 28.24 11.02
CA ASN A 335 8.31 27.54 12.12
C ASN A 335 6.84 27.26 11.75
N MET A 336 6.42 26.00 11.88
CA MET A 336 5.10 25.53 11.47
C MET A 336 4.11 25.62 12.64
N TYR A 337 3.49 26.79 12.78
CA TYR A 337 2.38 27.05 13.72
C TYR A 337 1.54 28.25 13.25
N GLU A 338 0.31 28.39 13.76
CA GLU A 338 -0.57 29.53 13.50
C GLU A 338 -0.60 30.47 14.73
N PRO A 339 0.04 31.66 14.69
CA PRO A 339 0.05 32.60 15.80
C PRO A 339 -1.33 33.01 16.29
N ALA A 340 -2.32 33.12 15.40
CA ALA A 340 -3.69 33.50 15.79
C ALA A 340 -4.35 32.47 16.72
N LEU A 341 -3.94 31.20 16.64
CA LEU A 341 -4.45 30.13 17.49
C LEU A 341 -3.68 29.99 18.81
N LEU A 342 -2.68 30.82 19.09
CA LEU A 342 -2.02 30.87 20.40
C LEU A 342 -2.58 31.98 21.29
N SER A 343 -3.69 32.62 20.90
CA SER A 343 -4.20 33.85 21.50
C SER A 343 -4.40 33.73 23.00
N THR A 344 -4.97 32.62 23.48
CA THR A 344 -5.16 32.39 24.92
C THR A 344 -3.83 32.30 25.67
N PHE A 345 -2.86 31.52 25.17
CA PHE A 345 -1.55 31.38 25.80
C PHE A 345 -0.77 32.71 25.81
N LEU A 346 -0.77 33.43 24.69
CA LEU A 346 -0.11 34.74 24.61
C LEU A 346 -0.79 35.78 25.50
N GLY A 347 -2.12 35.72 25.60
CA GLY A 347 -2.91 36.56 26.51
C GLY A 347 -2.47 36.40 27.96
N LYS A 348 -2.27 35.16 28.43
CA LYS A 348 -1.78 34.88 29.80
C LYS A 348 -0.40 35.47 30.08
N LEU A 349 0.51 35.43 29.10
CA LEU A 349 1.83 36.07 29.24
C LEU A 349 1.68 37.59 29.43
N VAL A 350 0.82 38.22 28.63
CA VAL A 350 0.58 39.67 28.68
C VAL A 350 -0.16 40.10 29.95
N GLU A 351 -1.11 39.29 30.43
CA GLU A 351 -1.81 39.49 31.71
C GLU A 351 -0.83 39.59 32.88
N HIS A 352 0.28 38.86 32.81
CA HIS A 352 1.36 38.89 33.80
C HIS A 352 2.45 39.94 33.50
N GLY A 353 2.13 40.93 32.67
CA GLY A 353 2.99 42.08 32.38
C GLY A 353 4.19 41.78 31.48
N MET A 354 4.24 40.61 30.84
CA MET A 354 5.30 40.27 29.90
C MET A 354 4.97 40.80 28.51
N LYS A 355 5.97 41.36 27.83
CA LYS A 355 5.89 41.67 26.39
C LYS A 355 6.21 40.41 25.61
N VAL A 356 5.46 40.14 24.53
CA VAL A 356 5.72 39.04 23.60
C VAL A 356 6.21 39.61 22.28
N TYR A 357 7.29 39.04 21.74
CA TYR A 357 7.80 39.37 20.41
C TYR A 357 7.92 38.11 19.56
N ILE A 358 7.31 38.14 18.38
CA ILE A 358 7.52 37.12 17.34
C ILE A 358 8.76 37.53 16.53
N VAL A 359 9.77 36.66 16.51
CA VAL A 359 11.04 36.90 15.82
C VAL A 359 10.91 36.38 14.39
N THR A 360 10.83 37.29 13.42
CA THR A 360 10.70 36.96 11.99
C THR A 360 12.06 36.79 11.31
N ALA A 361 12.08 36.21 10.10
CA ALA A 361 13.31 35.87 9.37
C ALA A 361 14.25 37.06 9.06
N ASP A 362 13.71 38.27 9.02
CA ASP A 362 14.44 39.52 8.81
C ASP A 362 15.01 40.12 10.12
N MET A 363 14.61 39.59 11.28
CA MET A 363 15.18 39.95 12.57
C MET A 363 16.43 39.13 12.87
N ASN A 364 17.38 39.73 13.60
CA ASN A 364 18.59 39.03 14.01
C ASN A 364 18.39 38.33 15.38
N LEU A 365 18.00 37.05 15.35
CA LEU A 365 17.78 36.24 16.55
C LEU A 365 18.99 36.24 17.49
N THR A 366 20.21 36.07 16.96
CA THR A 366 21.44 36.08 17.79
C THR A 366 21.62 37.39 18.54
N ARG A 367 21.26 38.52 17.93
CA ARG A 367 21.36 39.83 18.57
C ARG A 367 20.30 40.02 19.64
N LEU A 368 19.06 39.62 19.38
CA LEU A 368 17.94 39.76 20.33
C LEU A 368 18.17 38.92 21.59
N ILE A 369 18.68 37.70 21.44
CA ILE A 369 19.00 36.83 22.58
C ILE A 369 20.08 37.42 23.49
N LEU A 370 21.03 38.21 22.95
CA LEU A 370 22.07 38.87 23.77
C LEU A 370 21.50 39.90 24.76
N ASP A 371 20.34 40.48 24.47
CA ASP A 371 19.68 41.43 25.35
C ASP A 371 18.94 40.73 26.52
N ARG A 372 19.13 39.41 26.66
CA ARG A 372 18.62 38.53 27.73
C ARG A 372 17.10 38.66 27.92
N PRO A 373 16.31 38.18 26.93
CA PRO A 373 14.88 38.03 27.12
C PRO A 373 14.60 37.07 28.28
N ARG A 374 13.40 37.17 28.84
CA ARG A 374 12.95 36.32 29.95
C ARG A 374 12.82 34.86 29.53
N ALA A 375 12.30 34.61 28.33
CA ALA A 375 12.25 33.29 27.73
C ALA A 375 12.37 33.36 26.20
N LEU A 376 12.87 32.27 25.61
CA LEU A 376 12.80 31.98 24.19
C LEU A 376 11.94 30.72 23.98
N ILE A 377 10.92 30.83 23.13
CA ILE A 377 10.04 29.72 22.74
C ILE A 377 10.34 29.38 21.28
N VAL A 378 10.68 28.12 21.04
CA VAL A 378 10.89 27.56 19.70
C VAL A 378 9.79 26.55 19.43
N ILE A 379 9.01 26.80 18.37
CA ILE A 379 7.87 25.96 17.98
C ILE A 379 8.12 25.39 16.59
N ASN A 380 8.10 24.07 16.42
CA ASN A 380 8.10 23.39 15.10
C ASN A 380 8.99 24.04 14.00
N PRO A 381 10.29 24.25 14.22
CA PRO A 381 11.18 24.83 13.20
C PRO A 381 11.20 23.97 11.94
N GLY A 382 11.02 24.60 10.78
CA GLY A 382 10.97 23.93 9.48
C GLY A 382 12.34 23.83 8.78
N ILE A 383 13.31 24.64 9.19
CA ILE A 383 14.68 24.63 8.66
C ILE A 383 15.72 24.67 9.77
N ASP A 384 16.92 24.15 9.46
CA ASP A 384 18.04 24.05 10.38
C ASP A 384 18.54 25.43 10.85
N TYR A 385 18.96 25.53 12.10
CA TYR A 385 19.59 26.73 12.67
C TYR A 385 21.05 26.84 12.22
N SER A 386 21.55 28.05 12.03
CA SER A 386 22.98 28.23 11.77
C SER A 386 23.82 27.89 13.01
N PRO A 387 25.09 27.46 12.86
CA PRO A 387 25.98 27.20 13.99
C PRO A 387 26.13 28.39 14.95
N ARG A 388 25.99 29.62 14.44
CA ARG A 388 26.04 30.85 15.25
C ARG A 388 24.80 30.99 16.14
N GLU A 389 23.62 30.68 15.60
CA GLU A 389 22.36 30.69 16.36
C GLU A 389 22.33 29.63 17.43
N VAL A 390 22.69 28.39 17.08
CA VAL A 390 22.81 27.29 18.05
C VAL A 390 23.73 27.70 19.21
N LYS A 391 24.92 28.24 18.90
CA LYS A 391 25.86 28.72 19.93
C LYS A 391 25.28 29.86 20.78
N ALA A 392 24.54 30.79 20.20
CA ALA A 392 23.90 31.89 20.92
C ALA A 392 22.83 31.37 21.91
N ILE A 393 21.99 30.42 21.47
CA ILE A 393 20.95 29.79 22.29
C ILE A 393 21.58 29.01 23.45
N ILE A 394 22.64 28.22 23.19
CA ILE A 394 23.38 27.51 24.25
C ILE A 394 23.92 28.48 25.29
N ASN A 395 24.56 29.57 24.87
CA ASN A 395 25.12 30.55 25.79
C ASN A 395 24.04 31.28 26.59
N TYR A 396 22.88 31.53 25.99
CA TYR A 396 21.73 32.12 26.67
C TYR A 396 21.20 31.23 27.78
N VAL A 397 20.98 29.93 27.50
CA VAL A 397 20.54 28.96 28.52
C VAL A 397 21.58 28.81 29.62
N LYS A 398 22.88 28.71 29.28
CA LYS A 398 23.97 28.66 30.28
C LYS A 398 24.03 29.90 31.17
N ALA A 399 23.56 31.04 30.70
CA ALA A 399 23.47 32.28 31.47
C ALA A 399 22.19 32.38 32.33
N GLY A 400 21.41 31.30 32.45
CA GLY A 400 20.15 31.26 33.20
C GLY A 400 18.91 31.63 32.37
N GLY A 401 19.05 31.76 31.05
CA GLY A 401 17.92 31.98 30.15
C GLY A 401 16.98 30.77 30.09
N ILE A 402 15.69 31.05 29.88
CA ILE A 402 14.66 30.01 29.77
C ILE A 402 14.43 29.65 28.31
N LEU A 403 14.51 28.37 27.98
CA LEU A 403 14.22 27.86 26.64
C LEU A 403 13.02 26.91 26.71
N ILE A 404 12.02 27.15 25.86
CA ILE A 404 10.86 26.27 25.70
C ILE A 404 10.89 25.72 24.28
N LEU A 405 10.93 24.40 24.16
CA LEU A 405 10.94 23.66 22.91
C LEU A 405 9.59 22.96 22.74
N VAL A 406 8.81 23.35 21.74
CA VAL A 406 7.50 22.75 21.43
C VAL A 406 7.62 22.08 20.07
N TYR A 407 7.40 20.77 20.04
CA TYR A 407 7.43 19.99 18.81
C TYR A 407 6.20 19.11 18.69
N ASP A 408 5.61 19.12 17.50
CA ASP A 408 4.43 18.38 17.14
C ASP A 408 4.64 17.67 15.79
N PRO A 409 4.60 16.32 15.75
CA PRO A 409 4.83 15.56 14.54
C PRO A 409 3.73 15.74 13.48
N ALA A 410 2.60 16.37 13.79
CA ALA A 410 1.56 16.69 12.80
C ALA A 410 1.91 17.88 11.89
N PHE A 411 2.93 18.66 12.26
CA PHE A 411 3.25 19.93 11.58
C PHE A 411 4.56 19.91 10.80
N THR A 412 5.60 19.24 11.32
CA THR A 412 6.93 19.24 10.69
C THR A 412 7.78 18.03 11.09
N TYR A 413 8.87 17.82 10.36
CA TYR A 413 9.90 16.84 10.71
C TYR A 413 10.75 17.31 11.89
N VAL A 414 11.15 16.39 12.75
CA VAL A 414 11.84 16.69 14.01
C VAL A 414 13.29 17.18 13.85
N LYS A 415 13.90 17.02 12.67
CA LYS A 415 15.34 17.24 12.49
C LYS A 415 15.80 18.64 12.97
N PRO A 416 15.18 19.76 12.58
CA PRO A 416 15.63 21.08 13.03
C PRO A 416 15.46 21.28 14.54
N MET A 417 14.39 20.73 15.13
CA MET A 417 14.17 20.77 16.58
C MET A 417 15.27 20.02 17.33
N ASN A 418 15.59 18.79 16.89
CA ASN A 418 16.61 17.97 17.53
C ASN A 418 18.02 18.53 17.35
N GLN A 419 18.28 19.42 16.39
CA GLN A 419 19.54 20.15 16.30
C GLN A 419 19.77 21.05 17.54
N LEU A 420 18.70 21.54 18.17
CA LEU A 420 18.74 22.30 19.41
C LEU A 420 18.59 21.41 20.65
N ALA A 421 17.56 20.56 20.68
CA ALA A 421 17.17 19.79 21.87
C ALA A 421 18.31 18.94 22.45
N GLN A 422 19.14 18.35 21.58
CA GLN A 422 20.22 17.46 21.97
C GLN A 422 21.30 18.16 22.83
N TRP A 423 21.53 19.47 22.62
CA TRP A 423 22.46 20.24 23.45
C TRP A 423 22.00 20.39 24.90
N PHE A 424 20.72 20.15 25.15
CA PHE A 424 20.07 20.24 26.46
C PHE A 424 19.65 18.86 26.98
N GLY A 425 20.24 17.79 26.41
CA GLY A 425 20.01 16.42 26.85
C GLY A 425 18.62 15.89 26.53
N MET A 426 17.97 16.43 25.49
CA MET A 426 16.61 16.08 25.07
C MET A 426 16.58 15.61 23.61
N TYR A 427 15.63 14.76 23.27
CA TYR A 427 15.42 14.28 21.90
C TYR A 427 13.94 13.97 21.67
N PHE A 428 13.34 14.59 20.66
CA PHE A 428 11.97 14.35 20.23
C PHE A 428 11.92 13.25 19.16
N THR A 429 10.90 12.42 19.16
CA THR A 429 10.71 11.42 18.09
C THR A 429 9.84 11.96 16.95
N ASN A 430 9.99 11.42 15.74
CA ASN A 430 9.02 11.67 14.64
C ASN A 430 7.73 10.84 14.78
N SER A 431 7.66 9.89 15.73
CA SER A 431 6.45 9.11 15.94
C SER A 431 5.42 9.92 16.71
N TYR A 432 4.15 9.70 16.43
CA TYR A 432 3.07 10.13 17.30
C TYR A 432 2.67 9.00 18.25
N LEU A 433 2.03 9.38 19.34
CA LEU A 433 1.46 8.50 20.34
C LEU A 433 -0.04 8.38 20.12
N TYR A 434 -0.60 7.22 20.39
CA TYR A 434 -2.03 7.00 20.34
C TYR A 434 -2.48 5.99 21.39
N ASN A 435 -3.75 6.05 21.77
CA ASN A 435 -4.37 5.11 22.70
C ASN A 435 -5.71 4.63 22.09
N LEU A 436 -5.93 3.31 22.08
CA LEU A 436 -7.14 2.71 21.51
C LEU A 436 -8.28 2.54 22.53
N ARG A 437 -8.03 2.83 23.81
CA ARG A 437 -8.97 2.68 24.91
C ARG A 437 -9.30 4.01 25.57
N LEU A 438 -8.27 4.73 26.02
CA LEU A 438 -8.41 5.97 26.78
C LEU A 438 -7.99 7.16 25.89
N HIS A 439 -8.95 7.69 25.13
CA HIS A 439 -8.72 8.79 24.20
C HIS A 439 -9.95 9.71 24.06
N TYR A 440 -9.77 10.93 23.55
CA TYR A 440 -10.86 11.89 23.32
C TYR A 440 -11.45 11.76 21.91
N GLY A 441 -12.27 10.73 21.69
CA GLY A 441 -12.99 10.49 20.42
C GLY A 441 -12.11 10.09 19.22
N VAL A 442 -10.86 10.53 19.17
CA VAL A 442 -9.83 10.23 18.18
C VAL A 442 -8.68 9.51 18.89
N TYR A 443 -8.24 8.37 18.36
CA TYR A 443 -7.20 7.53 18.98
C TYR A 443 -5.87 8.26 19.21
N LYS A 444 -5.55 9.27 18.38
CA LYS A 444 -4.37 10.13 18.53
C LYS A 444 -4.48 11.02 19.77
N TYR A 445 -5.70 11.44 20.16
CA TYR A 445 -5.92 12.41 21.23
C TYR A 445 -5.93 11.72 22.60
N ILE A 446 -4.75 11.61 23.19
CA ILE A 446 -4.51 10.85 24.42
C ILE A 446 -4.66 11.70 25.68
N TYR A 447 -5.12 11.06 26.74
CA TYR A 447 -5.10 11.65 28.07
C TYR A 447 -3.77 11.37 28.76
N VAL A 448 -3.29 12.34 29.53
CA VAL A 448 -2.05 12.25 30.31
C VAL A 448 -2.35 12.67 31.73
N ASP A 449 -2.26 11.75 32.69
CA ASP A 449 -2.64 11.98 34.09
C ASP A 449 -1.57 11.54 35.10
N ASN A 450 -0.39 11.10 34.63
CA ASN A 450 0.75 10.77 35.47
C ASN A 450 1.78 11.91 35.47
N PHE A 451 1.84 12.65 36.57
CA PHE A 451 2.70 13.81 36.73
C PHE A 451 3.73 13.64 37.84
N LYS A 452 4.96 14.12 37.61
CA LYS A 452 5.94 14.36 38.67
C LYS A 452 5.65 15.69 39.35
N GLU A 453 5.89 15.77 40.66
CA GLU A 453 5.75 17.02 41.41
C GLU A 453 6.70 18.10 40.87
N HIS A 454 6.14 19.19 40.36
CA HIS A 454 6.88 20.34 39.86
C HIS A 454 5.94 21.55 39.78
N ILE A 455 6.48 22.79 39.73
CA ILE A 455 5.66 23.99 39.54
C ILE A 455 4.85 23.94 38.24
N LEU A 456 5.42 23.35 37.18
CA LEU A 456 4.77 23.18 35.88
C LEU A 456 3.58 22.21 35.91
N THR A 457 3.57 21.25 36.83
CA THR A 457 2.54 20.21 36.95
C THR A 457 1.64 20.42 38.16
N LYS A 458 1.79 21.55 38.86
CA LYS A 458 1.06 21.83 40.08
C LYS A 458 -0.45 21.91 39.81
N GLY A 459 -1.21 21.12 40.56
CA GLY A 459 -2.68 21.13 40.51
C GLY A 459 -3.29 20.45 39.28
N LEU A 460 -2.48 19.88 38.39
CA LEU A 460 -2.97 19.14 37.24
C LEU A 460 -3.47 17.77 37.68
N ARG A 461 -4.64 17.39 37.16
CA ARG A 461 -5.21 16.05 37.26
C ARG A 461 -5.10 15.33 35.92
N ARG A 462 -5.27 16.05 34.81
CA ARG A 462 -5.22 15.47 33.47
C ARG A 462 -4.95 16.52 32.41
N LEU A 463 -4.12 16.18 31.43
CA LEU A 463 -3.98 16.90 30.17
C LEU A 463 -4.62 16.11 29.05
N LEU A 464 -5.19 16.83 28.07
CA LEU A 464 -5.58 16.26 26.80
C LEU A 464 -4.55 16.67 25.77
N MET A 465 -3.75 15.71 25.33
CA MET A 465 -2.77 15.88 24.27
C MET A 465 -3.38 15.36 22.96
N LEU A 466 -3.19 16.07 21.85
CA LEU A 466 -3.65 15.69 20.53
C LEU A 466 -2.58 14.81 19.87
N THR A 467 -1.90 15.22 18.81
CA THR A 467 -0.84 14.39 18.18
C THR A 467 0.48 14.45 18.96
N ALA A 468 0.49 13.95 20.19
CA ALA A 468 1.67 13.95 21.04
C ALA A 468 2.80 13.09 20.48
N THR A 469 4.06 13.51 20.68
CA THR A 469 5.27 12.71 20.48
C THR A 469 5.95 12.35 21.80
N CYS A 470 6.83 11.34 21.73
CA CYS A 470 7.71 10.97 22.82
C CYS A 470 8.96 11.85 22.89
N ILE A 471 9.38 12.18 24.11
CA ILE A 471 10.63 12.87 24.46
C ILE A 471 11.53 11.93 25.25
N TYR A 472 12.74 11.70 24.75
CA TYR A 472 13.83 11.11 25.53
C TYR A 472 14.65 12.21 26.18
N THR A 473 15.02 12.03 27.43
CA THR A 473 15.81 13.03 28.17
C THR A 473 16.66 12.41 29.26
N ASN A 474 17.79 13.05 29.58
CA ASN A 474 18.54 12.78 30.81
C ASN A 474 18.14 13.68 31.99
N GLY A 475 17.17 14.58 31.77
CA GLY A 475 16.52 15.37 32.80
C GLY A 475 15.31 14.66 33.41
N THR A 476 14.29 15.42 33.80
CA THR A 476 13.07 14.90 34.44
C THR A 476 11.93 14.86 33.43
N LEU A 477 11.30 13.69 33.28
CA LEU A 477 9.99 13.57 32.63
C LEU A 477 8.90 14.04 33.59
N LEU A 478 8.20 15.11 33.23
CA LEU A 478 7.19 15.76 34.06
C LEU A 478 5.80 15.17 33.86
N ALA A 479 5.46 14.79 32.63
CA ALA A 479 4.18 14.20 32.28
C ALA A 479 4.42 12.93 31.46
N LEU A 480 3.81 11.83 31.90
CA LEU A 480 3.92 10.52 31.28
C LEU A 480 2.53 9.99 30.91
N THR A 481 2.45 9.31 29.76
CA THR A 481 1.23 8.64 29.32
C THR A 481 0.92 7.41 30.19
N ASP A 482 -0.26 6.82 30.00
CA ASP A 482 -0.59 5.52 30.60
C ASP A 482 0.09 4.34 29.85
N GLU A 483 -0.04 3.13 30.39
CA GLU A 483 0.58 1.91 29.86
C GLU A 483 -0.09 1.34 28.60
N ASP A 484 -1.31 1.75 28.27
CA ASP A 484 -2.03 1.37 27.04
C ASP A 484 -1.71 2.29 25.85
N THR A 485 -0.86 3.30 26.04
CA THR A 485 -0.38 4.17 24.96
C THR A 485 0.58 3.44 24.03
N ILE A 486 0.50 3.71 22.72
CA ILE A 486 1.28 3.06 21.67
C ILE A 486 2.02 4.11 20.84
N SER A 487 3.31 3.88 20.56
CA SER A 487 4.09 4.68 19.60
C SER A 487 3.86 4.20 18.17
N SER A 488 3.55 5.12 17.25
CA SER A 488 3.16 4.79 15.88
C SER A 488 4.26 4.14 15.05
N PHE A 489 5.53 4.52 15.23
CA PHE A 489 6.64 3.95 14.46
C PHE A 489 7.12 2.62 15.03
N THR A 490 7.14 2.51 16.36
CA THR A 490 7.62 1.29 17.01
C THR A 490 6.52 0.26 17.18
N GLU A 491 5.25 0.63 16.98
CA GLU A 491 4.04 -0.14 17.34
C GLU A 491 4.17 -0.81 18.71
N LYS A 492 4.84 -0.15 19.66
CA LYS A 492 5.10 -0.67 21.01
C LYS A 492 4.15 0.00 21.99
N GLN A 493 3.45 -0.81 22.75
CA GLN A 493 2.66 -0.36 23.89
C GLN A 493 3.57 -0.05 25.09
N GLY A 494 3.30 1.04 25.81
CA GLY A 494 4.00 1.40 27.04
C GLY A 494 3.78 2.84 27.48
N VAL A 495 4.54 3.23 28.51
CA VAL A 495 4.53 4.58 29.10
C VAL A 495 5.57 5.46 28.39
N TYR A 496 5.15 6.63 27.93
CA TYR A 496 5.99 7.58 27.20
C TYR A 496 6.00 8.95 27.87
N GLY A 497 7.15 9.61 27.86
CA GLY A 497 7.29 10.97 28.35
C GLY A 497 6.89 11.97 27.27
N VAL A 498 5.97 12.88 27.57
CA VAL A 498 5.46 13.88 26.60
C VAL A 498 5.77 15.32 27.00
N ILE A 499 6.14 15.56 28.27
CA ILE A 499 6.66 16.83 28.76
C ILE A 499 7.89 16.53 29.62
N ALA A 500 8.99 17.24 29.36
CA ALA A 500 10.26 17.05 30.02
C ALA A 500 10.91 18.38 30.41
N ILE A 501 11.70 18.37 31.48
CA ILE A 501 12.49 19.53 31.90
C ILE A 501 13.94 19.13 32.19
N ASN A 502 14.88 19.99 31.81
CA ASN A 502 16.29 19.89 32.18
C ASN A 502 16.86 21.28 32.47
N GLY A 503 17.04 21.59 33.76
CA GLY A 503 17.42 22.94 34.19
C GLY A 503 16.37 23.98 33.78
N SER A 504 16.77 24.99 32.99
CA SER A 504 15.90 26.03 32.46
C SER A 504 15.34 25.73 31.07
N VAL A 505 15.42 24.47 30.62
CA VAL A 505 14.89 24.02 29.32
C VAL A 505 13.66 23.14 29.52
N LEU A 506 12.53 23.55 28.98
CA LEU A 506 11.27 22.81 28.95
C LEU A 506 11.02 22.27 27.54
N ALA A 507 10.71 21.00 27.42
CA ALA A 507 10.33 20.34 26.18
C ALA A 507 8.89 19.82 26.26
N ILE A 508 8.11 20.07 25.21
CA ILE A 508 6.70 19.75 25.10
C ILE A 508 6.46 19.06 23.75
N GLY A 509 5.94 17.84 23.79
CA GLY A 509 5.78 16.97 22.63
C GLY A 509 4.48 17.14 21.86
N ASP A 510 3.80 18.28 22.00
CA ASP A 510 2.52 18.57 21.36
C ASP A 510 2.33 20.08 21.31
N LEU A 511 2.02 20.63 20.14
CA LEU A 511 1.68 22.05 19.99
C LEU A 511 0.17 22.24 20.12
N ALA A 512 -0.61 21.36 19.50
CA ALA A 512 -2.03 21.50 19.31
C ALA A 512 -2.80 21.66 20.63
N PHE A 513 -2.36 21.04 21.73
CA PHE A 513 -3.02 21.23 23.04
C PHE A 513 -2.85 22.65 23.65
N LEU A 514 -1.89 23.45 23.17
CA LEU A 514 -1.73 24.86 23.52
C LEU A 514 -2.51 25.80 22.58
N LEU A 515 -3.08 25.28 21.50
CA LEU A 515 -3.83 26.07 20.53
C LEU A 515 -5.29 26.24 20.95
N ASP A 516 -5.88 27.38 20.61
CA ASP A 516 -7.32 27.58 20.61
C ASP A 516 -7.97 26.66 19.54
N PRO A 517 -9.03 25.88 19.84
CA PRO A 517 -9.80 25.84 21.09
C PRO A 517 -9.34 24.76 22.11
N PHE A 518 -8.31 23.96 21.82
CA PHE A 518 -7.92 22.82 22.64
C PHE A 518 -7.29 23.18 23.98
N ILE A 519 -6.75 24.39 24.11
CA ILE A 519 -6.18 24.89 25.37
C ILE A 519 -7.21 24.94 26.51
N VAL A 520 -8.51 25.03 26.22
CA VAL A 520 -9.56 25.08 27.25
C VAL A 520 -10.08 23.69 27.66
N LEU A 521 -9.51 22.61 27.12
CA LEU A 521 -9.91 21.23 27.44
C LEU A 521 -9.04 20.64 28.55
N GLU A 522 -9.65 19.81 29.41
CA GLU A 522 -9.01 19.25 30.61
C GLU A 522 -8.25 20.35 31.40
N ASP A 523 -7.06 20.05 31.94
CA ASP A 523 -6.24 21.04 32.64
C ASP A 523 -5.20 21.73 31.72
N ASN A 524 -5.40 21.74 30.40
CA ASN A 524 -4.46 22.32 29.44
C ASN A 524 -4.20 23.82 29.72
N GLU A 525 -5.25 24.58 30.02
CA GLU A 525 -5.15 26.00 30.36
C GLU A 525 -4.39 26.22 31.69
N ALA A 526 -4.58 25.31 32.65
CA ALA A 526 -3.88 25.35 33.93
C ALA A 526 -2.38 25.06 33.74
N PHE A 527 -2.01 24.10 32.89
CA PHE A 527 -0.61 23.87 32.53
C PHE A 527 0.00 25.10 31.83
N ALA A 528 -0.72 25.70 30.87
CA ALA A 528 -0.28 26.92 30.22
C ALA A 528 -0.03 28.05 31.25
N SER A 529 -0.91 28.19 32.24
CA SER A 529 -0.75 29.16 33.34
C SER A 529 0.46 28.82 34.23
N ASN A 530 0.71 27.54 34.52
CA ASN A 530 1.90 27.10 35.26
C ASN A 530 3.20 27.40 34.50
N VAL A 531 3.19 27.32 33.16
CA VAL A 531 4.33 27.74 32.31
C VAL A 531 4.59 29.24 32.48
N VAL A 532 3.55 30.07 32.45
CA VAL A 532 3.66 31.53 32.69
C VAL A 532 4.27 31.81 34.07
N GLU A 533 3.78 31.18 35.12
CA GLU A 533 4.30 31.31 36.49
C GLU A 533 5.75 30.83 36.64
N TRP A 534 6.11 29.75 35.94
CA TRP A 534 7.49 29.26 35.91
C TRP A 534 8.45 30.25 35.25
N ILE A 535 8.02 30.89 34.15
CA ILE A 535 8.78 31.96 33.47
C ILE A 535 8.97 33.17 34.41
N LEU A 536 7.99 33.50 35.25
CA LEU A 536 8.09 34.59 36.22
C LEU A 536 9.02 34.28 37.39
N SER A 537 8.87 33.09 37.98
CA SER A 537 9.58 32.69 39.21
C SER A 537 11.06 32.41 38.99
N THR A 538 11.43 31.83 37.85
CA THR A 538 12.82 31.48 37.53
C THR A 538 13.71 32.71 37.30
N ALA A 539 13.12 33.86 36.92
CA ALA A 539 13.84 35.11 36.74
C ALA A 539 14.41 35.71 38.04
N ASN A 540 13.95 35.27 39.21
CA ASN A 540 14.43 35.77 40.51
C ASN A 540 15.70 35.07 41.02
N TYR A 541 16.20 34.03 40.34
CA TYR A 541 17.43 33.32 40.73
C TYR A 541 18.73 33.94 40.19
N THR A 542 18.66 35.13 39.56
CA THR A 542 19.83 35.88 39.08
C THR A 542 19.88 37.30 39.66
N LYS A 543 20.01 37.41 40.99
CA LYS A 543 20.77 38.54 41.55
C LYS A 543 22.22 38.08 41.75
N PRO A 544 23.21 38.90 41.36
CA PRO A 544 24.62 38.55 41.42
C PRO A 544 25.09 38.22 42.83
#